data_AF-A0A2N5IC56-F1
#
_entry.id   AF-A0A2N5IC56-F1
#
_cell.length_a   1.000
_cell.length_b   1.000
_cell.length_c   1.000
_cell.angle_alpha   90.00
_cell.angle_beta   90.00
_cell.angle_gamma   90.00
#
_symmetry.space_group_name_H-M   'P 1'
#
loop_
_entity.id
_entity.type
_entity.pdbx_description
1 polymer ?
#
loop_
_entity_poly.entity_id
_entity_poly.type
_entity_poly.pdbx_seq_one_letter_code
_entity_poly.pdbx_strand_id
1 'polypeptide(L)'
;MKKGLVGILLVSILLLSGCNLGAKSFGGTVTVDLPDNKKLVNVTWKDSSLWYLTKDMTEEDTEETYEFIEKSNTGIKSGKVIIKEHKSK
;
A
#
# COMPACT_ATOMS: atom_id res chain seq x y z
N MET A 1 12.33 39.48 -18.98
CA MET A 1 11.24 38.48 -18.90
C MET A 1 11.76 37.04 -18.77
N LYS A 2 12.83 36.77 -17.98
CA LYS A 2 13.44 35.43 -17.90
C LYS A 2 13.74 34.92 -16.49
N LYS A 3 13.58 35.78 -15.47
CA LYS A 3 13.83 35.42 -14.05
C LYS A 3 12.56 34.97 -13.31
N GLY A 4 11.37 35.34 -13.80
CA GLY A 4 10.08 34.92 -13.22
C GLY A 4 9.61 33.53 -13.64
N LEU A 5 10.09 33.02 -14.79
CA LEU A 5 9.70 31.71 -15.30
C LEU A 5 10.40 30.55 -14.55
N VAL A 6 11.59 30.80 -14.00
CA VAL A 6 12.39 29.79 -13.29
C VAL A 6 11.80 29.48 -11.90
N GLY A 7 11.24 30.48 -11.23
CA GLY A 7 10.62 30.30 -9.91
C GLY A 7 9.32 29.49 -9.95
N ILE A 8 8.53 29.63 -11.00
CA ILE A 8 7.25 28.90 -11.15
C ILE A 8 7.49 27.41 -11.49
N LEU A 9 8.57 27.10 -12.22
CA LEU A 9 8.94 25.73 -12.59
C LEU A 9 9.48 24.90 -11.41
N LEU A 10 10.17 25.55 -10.45
CA LEU A 10 10.73 24.87 -9.27
C LEU A 10 9.65 24.50 -8.24
N VAL A 11 8.57 25.27 -8.13
CA VAL A 11 7.45 24.98 -7.21
C VAL A 11 6.59 23.83 -7.72
N SER A 12 6.53 23.59 -9.03
CA SER A 12 5.73 22.51 -9.62
C SER A 12 6.35 21.11 -9.45
N ILE A 13 7.68 21.02 -9.25
CA ILE A 13 8.39 19.73 -9.10
C ILE A 13 8.22 19.15 -7.68
N LEU A 14 7.93 19.98 -6.68
CA LEU A 14 7.72 19.55 -5.29
C LEU A 14 6.33 18.92 -5.03
N LEU A 15 5.40 19.01 -6.00
CA LEU A 15 4.05 18.44 -5.87
C LEU A 15 3.94 16.99 -6.35
N LEU A 16 5.01 16.40 -6.91
CA LEU A 16 5.00 15.05 -7.51
C LEU A 16 5.65 13.98 -6.63
N SER A 17 6.22 14.35 -5.47
CA SER A 17 7.02 13.46 -4.62
C SER A 17 6.29 13.03 -3.34
N GLY A 18 5.09 12.48 -3.43
CA GLY A 18 4.47 11.96 -2.19
C GLY A 18 3.00 11.57 -2.22
N CYS A 19 2.52 10.85 -3.25
CA CYS A 19 1.21 10.20 -3.16
C CYS A 19 1.37 8.70 -2.84
N ASN A 20 1.78 8.41 -1.60
CA ASN A 20 1.53 7.11 -0.95
C ASN A 20 0.94 7.35 0.45
N LEU A 21 0.06 8.34 0.56
CA LEU A 21 -0.64 8.66 1.80
C LEU A 21 -1.88 7.77 1.91
N GLY A 22 -1.70 6.63 2.59
CA GLY A 22 -2.73 5.87 3.31
C GLY A 22 -3.89 5.34 2.47
N ALA A 23 -3.92 4.03 2.22
CA ALA A 23 -5.06 3.36 1.58
C ALA A 23 -6.41 3.63 2.27
N LYS A 24 -6.37 4.03 3.55
CA LYS A 24 -7.55 4.43 4.34
C LYS A 24 -8.12 5.80 3.97
N SER A 25 -7.33 6.73 3.43
CA SER A 25 -7.83 8.02 2.98
C SER A 25 -8.14 7.94 1.48
N PHE A 26 -9.44 7.92 1.14
CA PHE A 26 -10.02 8.06 -0.20
C PHE A 26 -10.19 6.81 -1.09
N GLY A 27 -10.34 5.61 -0.52
CA GLY A 27 -10.73 4.42 -1.30
C GLY A 27 -9.72 4.05 -2.38
N GLY A 28 -8.44 4.23 -2.09
CA GLY A 28 -7.34 3.85 -2.96
C GLY A 28 -7.08 2.35 -2.90
N THR A 29 -6.44 1.82 -3.94
CA THR A 29 -5.78 0.51 -3.90
C THR A 29 -4.32 0.72 -3.52
N VAL A 30 -3.82 0.01 -2.52
CA VAL A 30 -2.39 -0.04 -2.19
C VAL A 30 -1.88 -1.46 -2.37
N THR A 31 -0.62 -1.61 -2.73
CA THR A 31 0.06 -2.91 -2.77
C THR A 31 1.08 -2.97 -1.64
N VAL A 32 1.13 -4.09 -0.93
CA VAL A 32 2.12 -4.40 0.09
C VAL A 32 2.86 -5.66 -0.34
N ASP A 33 4.14 -5.51 -0.65
CA ASP A 33 5.04 -6.64 -0.85
C ASP A 33 5.61 -7.05 0.52
N LEU A 34 5.34 -8.30 0.93
CA LEU A 34 5.90 -8.84 2.15
C LEU A 34 7.39 -9.14 1.96
N PRO A 35 8.20 -9.12 3.04
CA PRO A 35 9.56 -9.61 2.97
C PRO A 35 9.61 -11.06 2.47
N ASP A 36 10.68 -11.40 1.76
CA ASP A 36 10.95 -12.76 1.28
C ASP A 36 10.75 -13.82 2.38
N ASN A 37 10.14 -14.94 1.99
CA ASN A 37 9.89 -16.10 2.84
C ASN A 37 9.01 -15.81 4.07
N LYS A 38 8.18 -14.76 4.01
CA LYS A 38 7.12 -14.51 4.99
C LYS A 38 5.75 -14.86 4.43
N LYS A 39 4.97 -15.59 5.21
CA LYS A 39 3.57 -15.91 4.93
C LYS A 39 2.64 -15.03 5.76
N LEU A 40 1.64 -14.46 5.12
CA LEU A 40 0.59 -13.68 5.77
C LEU A 40 -0.23 -14.60 6.67
N VAL A 41 -0.45 -14.17 7.92
CA VAL A 41 -1.32 -14.86 8.88
C VAL A 41 -2.60 -14.07 9.10
N ASN A 42 -2.49 -12.75 9.24
CA ASN A 42 -3.64 -11.87 9.41
C ASN A 42 -3.31 -10.44 8.99
N VAL A 43 -4.33 -9.66 8.66
CA VAL A 43 -4.22 -8.23 8.37
C VAL A 43 -5.42 -7.47 8.94
N THR A 44 -5.17 -6.29 9.49
CA THR A 44 -6.20 -5.41 10.06
C THR A 44 -5.80 -3.94 9.97
N TRP A 45 -6.78 -3.07 10.16
CA TRP A 45 -6.56 -1.63 10.31
C TRP A 45 -6.59 -1.23 11.78
N LYS A 46 -5.63 -0.39 12.18
CA LYS A 46 -5.68 0.38 13.43
C LYS A 46 -5.44 1.84 13.10
N ASP A 47 -6.45 2.67 13.32
CA ASP A 47 -6.45 4.08 12.90
C ASP A 47 -6.05 4.19 11.42
N SER A 48 -5.06 5.02 11.06
CA SER A 48 -4.56 5.15 9.68
C SER A 48 -3.48 4.12 9.31
N SER A 49 -3.13 3.19 10.21
CA SER A 49 -2.05 2.22 10.01
C SER A 49 -2.59 0.84 9.64
N LEU A 50 -1.97 0.22 8.64
CA LEU A 50 -2.19 -1.18 8.30
C LEU A 50 -1.27 -2.04 9.18
N TRP A 51 -1.85 -3.00 9.90
CA TRP A 51 -1.12 -3.97 10.70
C TRP A 51 -1.28 -5.34 10.06
N TYR A 52 -0.18 -6.04 9.86
CA TYR A 52 -0.19 -7.41 9.34
C TYR A 52 0.71 -8.29 10.22
N LEU A 53 0.22 -9.50 10.48
CA LEU A 53 0.95 -10.54 11.16
C LEU A 53 1.46 -11.52 10.11
N THR A 54 2.73 -11.89 10.22
CA THR A 54 3.37 -12.87 9.35
C THR A 54 4.01 -13.98 10.17
N LYS A 55 4.16 -15.16 9.56
CA LYS A 55 5.08 -16.22 10.02
C LYS A 55 6.18 -16.43 8.97
N ASP A 56 7.24 -17.13 9.34
CA ASP A 56 8.17 -17.70 8.34
C ASP A 56 7.45 -18.75 7.50
N MET A 57 7.71 -18.75 6.20
CA MET A 57 7.28 -19.81 5.30
C MET A 57 7.99 -21.11 5.66
N THR A 58 7.28 -22.22 5.53
CA THR A 58 7.87 -23.56 5.52
C THR A 58 8.26 -23.96 4.09
N GLU A 59 9.02 -25.06 3.96
CA GLU A 59 9.37 -25.63 2.65
C GLU A 59 8.14 -26.00 1.81
N GLU A 60 7.03 -26.34 2.46
CA GLU A 60 5.77 -26.74 1.82
C GLU A 60 4.89 -25.53 1.45
N ASP A 61 5.09 -24.37 2.08
CA ASP A 61 4.30 -23.18 1.80
C ASP A 61 4.58 -22.67 0.36
N THR A 62 3.55 -22.18 -0.33
CA THR A 62 3.68 -21.45 -1.60
C THR A 62 3.37 -19.98 -1.40
N GLU A 63 3.92 -19.13 -2.27
CA GLU A 63 3.57 -17.72 -2.31
C GLU A 63 2.12 -17.51 -2.78
N GLU A 64 1.44 -16.53 -2.18
CA GLU A 64 0.06 -16.19 -2.47
C GLU A 64 -0.12 -14.66 -2.57
N THR A 65 -1.17 -14.25 -3.28
CA THR A 65 -1.61 -12.85 -3.33
C THR A 65 -3.01 -12.72 -2.74
N TYR A 66 -3.17 -11.80 -1.80
CA TYR A 66 -4.40 -11.57 -1.06
C TYR A 66 -5.00 -10.20 -1.39
N GLU A 67 -6.32 -10.12 -1.40
CA GLU A 67 -7.04 -8.85 -1.40
C GLU A 67 -7.70 -8.61 -0.03
N PHE A 68 -7.23 -7.62 0.70
CA PHE A 68 -7.87 -7.14 1.92
C PHE A 68 -8.70 -5.91 1.60
N ILE A 69 -10.02 -6.08 1.62
CA ILE A 69 -10.98 -5.11 1.11
C ILE A 69 -11.77 -4.53 2.27
N GLU A 70 -11.79 -3.21 2.37
CA GLU A 70 -12.68 -2.51 3.30
C GLU A 70 -14.13 -2.66 2.83
N LYS A 71 -15.01 -3.18 3.68
CA LYS A 71 -16.45 -3.20 3.39
C LYS A 71 -17.11 -1.98 4.02
N SER A 72 -17.52 -1.01 3.20
CA SER A 72 -18.27 0.17 3.65
C SER A 72 -19.77 -0.13 3.73
N ASN A 73 -20.41 0.27 4.83
CA ASN A 73 -21.87 0.14 5.01
C ASN A 73 -22.69 1.19 4.24
N THR A 74 -22.04 2.24 3.71
CA THR A 74 -22.70 3.36 3.01
C THR A 74 -22.45 3.36 1.50
N GLY A 75 -21.74 2.37 0.97
CA GLY A 75 -21.49 2.18 -0.47
C GLY A 75 -20.47 3.15 -1.09
N ILE A 76 -19.96 4.13 -0.35
CA ILE A 76 -18.96 5.08 -0.84
C ILE A 76 -17.55 4.58 -0.48
N LYS A 77 -16.73 4.45 -1.53
CA LYS A 77 -15.27 4.21 -1.56
C LYS A 77 -14.72 3.26 -0.48
N SER A 78 -14.59 1.99 -0.85
CA SER A 78 -13.87 0.95 -0.10
C SER A 78 -12.37 0.98 -0.43
N GLY A 79 -11.51 1.15 0.57
CA GLY A 79 -10.07 0.90 0.42
C GLY A 79 -9.77 -0.56 0.06
N LYS A 80 -8.76 -0.78 -0.78
CA LYS A 80 -8.27 -2.13 -1.12
C LYS A 80 -6.76 -2.22 -0.85
N VAL A 81 -6.34 -3.33 -0.24
CA VAL A 81 -4.93 -3.67 -0.08
C VAL A 81 -4.66 -4.97 -0.81
N ILE A 82 -3.73 -4.95 -1.76
CA ILE A 82 -3.20 -6.15 -2.41
C ILE A 82 -1.94 -6.55 -1.65
N ILE A 83 -1.91 -7.72 -1.03
CA ILE A 83 -0.74 -8.20 -0.27
C ILE A 83 -0.11 -9.33 -1.07
N LYS A 84 1.19 -9.23 -1.35
CA LYS A 84 1.94 -10.21 -2.14
C LYS A 84 2.99 -10.86 -1.27
N GLU A 85 2.94 -12.19 -1.19
CA GLU A 85 4.01 -13.01 -0.65
C GLU A 85 5.06 -13.29 -1.74
N HIS A 86 6.30 -13.53 -1.31
CA HIS A 86 7.41 -13.89 -2.20
C HIS A 86 8.15 -15.07 -1.58
N LYS A 87 8.35 -16.16 -2.33
CA LYS A 87 9.20 -17.28 -1.90
C LYS A 87 10.54 -17.22 -2.63
N SER A 88 11.63 -17.05 -1.88
CA SER A 88 12.98 -17.14 -2.46
C SER A 88 13.23 -18.59 -2.88
N LYS A 89 13.89 -18.75 -4.03
CA LYS A 89 14.29 -20.06 -4.56
C LYS A 89 15.48 -20.66 -3.81
#